data_AF-A0A3N7CE95-F1
#
_entry.id   AF-A0A3N7CE95-F1
#
_cell.length_a   1.000
_cell.length_b   1.000
_cell.length_c   1.000
_cell.angle_alpha   90.00
_cell.angle_beta   90.00
_cell.angle_gamma   90.00
#
_symmetry.space_group_name_H-M   'P 1'
#
loop_
_entity.id
_entity.type
_entity.pdbx_description
1 polymer ?
#
loop_
_entity_poly.entity_id
_entity_poly.type
_entity_poly.pdbx_seq_one_letter_code
_entity_poly.pdbx_strand_id
1 'polypeptide(L)'
;MMGGYRLPQGARGMGNTVCVPVLMTANRKPADYTGGDYHVSEFTDDKLKARWRACKEEPACFARINAQMQRWLPPNKERATRSTGVVDPSGKIDPEGQVDLKQIRRPAFFAKAPYNEGIAEADGRTYMVEFTVPRDAFERIDLKMTDEIKLRGWYIEGAGVDDGKGKKVRALAIMAPGGGGQLTAIQHPDEASYRIDEKTGKTIPIAFPNATTETMGQRWWRENLHALNQAGFDVLAYDRRGEGLSGGFSDTNTLEQGEDVFRALSALEGGRGLRVLTPSGQLLEGDAAKGKLLAGMKAQDIPLVLGGYSRGSMSTAWAMTKNFVAECSFDMPEPSCTPPKGLKNIRGAILLSSFASGAGYVGDSPDLADRNLFLGGMAADHHIVFYPNSSTLAGMDRWPSAFFGKGLWDRAESLEGTVAAYNRIRGVKEIVLARGPHSIETWPVSDRGYLRERMVAYAKTVIVGGRSLSGARPWKDFKSLVATTPDSWEPSSRPKAADAAAATP
;
A
#
# COMPACT_ATOMS: atom_id res chain seq x y z
N MET A 1 -16.83 16.90 -14.30
CA MET A 1 -17.00 17.64 -13.03
C MET A 1 -17.07 16.62 -11.91
N MET A 2 -16.27 16.77 -10.86
CA MET A 2 -16.37 15.89 -9.69
C MET A 2 -17.64 16.24 -8.90
N GLY A 3 -18.38 15.20 -8.48
CA GLY A 3 -19.48 15.36 -7.54
C GLY A 3 -18.98 15.71 -6.15
N GLY A 4 -19.89 16.05 -5.23
CA GLY A 4 -19.52 16.39 -3.86
C GLY A 4 -20.71 16.56 -2.95
N TYR A 5 -20.43 16.73 -1.66
CA TYR A 5 -21.44 16.99 -0.63
C TYR A 5 -21.28 18.40 -0.07
N ARG A 6 -22.41 19.10 0.10
CA ARG A 6 -22.47 20.35 0.86
C ARG A 6 -22.37 20.03 2.36
N LEU A 7 -21.31 20.51 3.01
CA LEU A 7 -21.00 20.30 4.42
C LEU A 7 -20.76 21.64 5.14
N PRO A 8 -21.17 21.78 6.42
CA PRO A 8 -20.89 22.98 7.20
C PRO A 8 -19.40 23.07 7.58
N GLN A 9 -18.85 24.28 7.62
CA GLN A 9 -17.48 24.57 8.07
C GLN A 9 -17.40 25.03 9.52
N GLY A 10 -16.16 25.10 10.05
CA GLY A 10 -15.86 25.67 11.36
C GLY A 10 -16.22 24.78 12.56
N ALA A 11 -15.85 25.24 13.76
CA ALA A 11 -16.14 24.53 15.00
C ALA A 11 -17.65 24.33 15.16
N ARG A 12 -18.09 23.09 15.34
CA ARG A 12 -19.51 22.70 15.49
C ARG A 12 -20.43 23.08 14.31
N GLY A 13 -19.87 23.33 13.12
CA GLY A 13 -20.66 23.64 11.92
C GLY A 13 -21.28 25.04 11.90
N MET A 14 -20.69 25.99 12.64
CA MET A 14 -21.15 27.39 12.71
C MET A 14 -20.66 28.27 11.54
N GLY A 15 -19.87 27.72 10.62
CA GLY A 15 -19.35 28.40 9.44
C GLY A 15 -20.19 28.18 8.18
N ASN A 16 -19.73 28.76 7.07
CA ASN A 16 -20.37 28.62 5.76
C ASN A 16 -20.42 27.16 5.30
N THR A 17 -21.38 26.84 4.43
CA THR A 17 -21.43 25.52 3.79
C THR A 17 -20.48 25.48 2.60
N VAL A 18 -19.67 24.43 2.50
CA VAL A 18 -18.77 24.20 1.36
C VAL A 18 -19.10 22.91 0.64
N CYS A 19 -18.88 22.89 -0.67
CA CYS A 19 -18.91 21.65 -1.43
C CYS A 19 -17.59 20.90 -1.23
N VAL A 20 -17.67 19.73 -0.61
CA VAL A 20 -16.53 18.82 -0.46
C VAL A 20 -16.56 17.80 -1.59
N PRO A 21 -15.57 17.80 -2.50
CA PRO A 21 -15.56 16.92 -3.65
C PRO A 21 -15.29 15.47 -3.25
N VAL A 22 -15.85 14.55 -4.02
CA VAL A 22 -15.62 13.11 -3.89
C VAL A 22 -15.45 12.51 -5.28
N LEU A 23 -14.44 11.65 -5.43
CA LEU A 23 -14.27 10.89 -6.66
C LEU A 23 -15.02 9.55 -6.58
N MET A 24 -15.95 9.38 -7.51
CA MET A 24 -16.81 8.21 -7.65
C MET A 24 -16.24 7.23 -8.68
N THR A 25 -16.77 6.01 -8.72
CA THR A 25 -16.35 4.98 -9.69
C THR A 25 -16.74 5.36 -11.11
N ALA A 26 -15.87 5.05 -12.06
CA ALA A 26 -16.18 5.12 -13.49
C ALA A 26 -17.22 4.05 -13.89
N ASN A 27 -17.22 2.90 -13.21
CA ASN A 27 -17.98 1.73 -13.62
C ASN A 27 -19.33 1.66 -12.90
N ARG A 28 -20.28 2.52 -13.26
CA ARG A 28 -21.62 2.49 -12.64
C ARG A 28 -22.37 1.22 -13.05
N LYS A 29 -23.03 0.59 -12.07
CA LYS A 29 -23.93 -0.53 -12.35
C LYS A 29 -25.03 -0.09 -13.34
N PRO A 30 -25.21 -0.78 -14.49
CA PRO A 30 -26.31 -0.53 -15.40
C PRO A 30 -27.67 -0.67 -14.69
N ALA A 31 -28.65 0.17 -15.08
CA ALA A 31 -29.96 0.18 -14.42
C ALA A 31 -30.74 -1.14 -14.60
N ASP A 32 -30.50 -1.82 -15.72
CA ASP A 32 -31.06 -3.10 -16.13
C ASP A 32 -30.20 -4.30 -15.69
N TYR A 33 -29.11 -4.09 -14.95
CA TYR A 33 -28.29 -5.20 -14.48
C TYR A 33 -29.05 -6.02 -13.43
N THR A 34 -29.46 -7.23 -13.83
CA THR A 34 -30.20 -8.20 -13.01
C THR A 34 -29.30 -9.26 -12.37
N GLY A 35 -27.99 -9.24 -12.65
CA GLY A 35 -27.02 -10.12 -12.00
C GLY A 35 -26.86 -9.82 -10.51
N GLY A 36 -25.95 -10.55 -9.87
CA GLY A 36 -25.62 -10.36 -8.46
C GLY A 36 -24.87 -9.04 -8.21
N ASP A 37 -23.79 -9.10 -7.46
CA ASP A 37 -22.95 -7.94 -7.24
C ASP A 37 -22.17 -7.57 -8.51
N TYR A 38 -22.61 -6.52 -9.21
CA TYR A 38 -22.03 -6.03 -10.46
C TYR A 38 -20.51 -5.90 -10.42
N HIS A 39 -19.96 -5.31 -9.35
CA HIS A 39 -18.52 -5.07 -9.26
C HIS A 39 -17.72 -6.34 -8.99
N VAL A 40 -18.37 -7.38 -8.46
CA VAL A 40 -17.78 -8.72 -8.31
C VAL A 40 -17.90 -9.52 -9.60
N SER A 41 -19.11 -9.60 -10.14
CA SER A 41 -19.45 -10.45 -11.27
C SER A 41 -18.90 -9.95 -12.60
N GLU A 42 -18.70 -8.65 -12.79
CA GLU A 42 -18.25 -8.07 -14.08
C GLU A 42 -16.75 -7.75 -14.15
N PHE A 43 -15.99 -7.94 -13.07
CA PHE A 43 -14.57 -7.58 -13.00
C PHE A 43 -13.69 -8.75 -12.54
N THR A 44 -14.12 -9.98 -12.86
CA THR A 44 -13.33 -11.19 -12.67
C THR A 44 -12.12 -11.22 -13.61
N ASP A 45 -11.11 -12.02 -13.28
CA ASP A 45 -9.93 -12.23 -14.14
C ASP A 45 -10.33 -12.60 -15.57
N ASP A 46 -11.18 -13.63 -15.72
CA ASP A 46 -11.65 -14.12 -17.01
C ASP A 46 -12.35 -13.05 -17.83
N LYS A 47 -13.19 -12.20 -17.21
CA LYS A 47 -13.88 -11.13 -17.93
C LYS A 47 -12.94 -10.02 -18.35
N LEU A 48 -11.96 -9.65 -17.52
CA LEU A 48 -10.94 -8.68 -17.90
C LEU A 48 -10.10 -9.21 -19.07
N LYS A 49 -9.64 -10.46 -19.01
CA LYS A 49 -8.90 -11.12 -20.10
C LYS A 49 -9.76 -11.29 -21.37
N ALA A 50 -11.05 -11.59 -21.23
CA ALA A 50 -11.99 -11.66 -22.36
C ALA A 50 -12.19 -10.30 -23.05
N ARG A 51 -12.35 -9.21 -22.28
CA ARG A 51 -12.43 -7.84 -22.83
C ARG A 51 -11.16 -7.47 -23.60
N TRP A 52 -9.99 -7.85 -23.07
CA TRP A 52 -8.73 -7.66 -23.79
C TRP A 52 -8.68 -8.44 -25.10
N ARG A 53 -9.05 -9.73 -25.10
CA ARG A 53 -9.12 -10.54 -26.33
C ARG A 53 -10.03 -9.92 -27.38
N ALA A 54 -11.20 -9.41 -27.00
CA ALA A 54 -12.08 -8.70 -27.94
C ALA A 54 -11.42 -7.41 -28.48
N CYS A 55 -10.76 -6.63 -27.63
CA CYS A 55 -10.03 -5.42 -28.03
C CYS A 55 -8.89 -5.70 -29.03
N LYS A 56 -8.25 -6.89 -28.96
CA LYS A 56 -7.18 -7.27 -29.91
C LYS A 56 -7.68 -7.42 -31.34
N GLU A 57 -8.94 -7.81 -31.52
CA GLU A 57 -9.56 -7.96 -32.85
C GLU A 57 -9.89 -6.59 -33.50
N GLU A 58 -9.86 -5.50 -32.72
CA GLU A 58 -10.10 -4.14 -33.19
C GLU A 58 -8.80 -3.34 -33.29
N PRO A 59 -8.28 -3.01 -34.50
CA PRO A 59 -6.96 -2.38 -34.65
C PRO A 59 -6.76 -1.10 -33.84
N ALA A 60 -7.80 -0.25 -33.76
CA ALA A 60 -7.74 1.00 -33.01
C ALA A 60 -7.73 0.77 -31.49
N CYS A 61 -8.46 -0.24 -31.00
CA CYS A 61 -8.45 -0.61 -29.59
C CYS A 61 -7.09 -1.20 -29.21
N PHE A 62 -6.64 -2.21 -29.97
CA PHE A 62 -5.34 -2.84 -29.76
C PHE A 62 -4.20 -1.83 -29.72
N ALA A 63 -4.10 -0.95 -30.72
CA ALA A 63 -3.04 0.05 -30.78
C ALA A 63 -3.03 0.97 -29.56
N ARG A 64 -4.20 1.44 -29.11
CA ARG A 64 -4.34 2.34 -27.95
C ARG A 64 -3.93 1.66 -26.65
N ILE A 65 -4.39 0.44 -26.42
CA ILE A 65 -4.13 -0.29 -25.16
C ILE A 65 -2.71 -0.86 -25.16
N ASN A 66 -2.22 -1.43 -26.26
CA ASN A 66 -0.85 -1.93 -26.35
C ASN A 66 0.15 -0.79 -26.10
N ALA A 67 -0.05 0.40 -26.67
CA ALA A 67 0.80 1.55 -26.39
C ALA A 67 0.82 1.93 -24.89
N GLN A 68 -0.29 1.73 -24.16
CA GLN A 68 -0.31 1.88 -22.71
C GLN A 68 0.47 0.76 -22.02
N MET A 69 0.23 -0.52 -22.37
CA MET A 69 0.95 -1.65 -21.78
C MET A 69 2.46 -1.54 -21.95
N GLN A 70 2.94 -1.24 -23.16
CA GLN A 70 4.37 -1.08 -23.44
C GLN A 70 5.05 0.00 -22.59
N ARG A 71 4.33 1.03 -22.14
CA ARG A 71 4.86 2.06 -21.22
C ARG A 71 5.04 1.56 -19.78
N TRP A 72 4.31 0.52 -19.40
CA TRP A 72 4.30 -0.04 -18.05
C TRP A 72 4.97 -1.41 -17.96
N LEU A 73 5.36 -2.01 -19.09
CA LEU A 73 6.09 -3.27 -19.08
C LEU A 73 7.47 -3.08 -18.43
N PRO A 74 7.90 -4.04 -17.60
CA PRO A 74 9.24 -4.04 -17.05
C PRO A 74 10.33 -4.04 -18.15
N PRO A 75 11.49 -3.39 -17.94
CA PRO A 75 11.88 -2.68 -16.73
C PRO A 75 11.21 -1.31 -16.76
N ASN A 76 10.22 -1.14 -15.88
CA ASN A 76 9.34 0.01 -15.91
C ASN A 76 9.94 1.11 -15.02
N LYS A 77 9.15 2.18 -14.86
CA LYS A 77 9.59 3.42 -14.24
C LYS A 77 10.26 3.19 -12.88
N GLU A 78 9.79 2.27 -12.05
CA GLU A 78 10.25 2.21 -10.67
C GLU A 78 11.60 1.53 -10.49
N ARG A 79 11.88 0.45 -11.22
CA ARG A 79 13.25 -0.05 -11.41
C ARG A 79 14.19 1.01 -11.99
N ALA A 80 13.70 1.84 -12.91
CA ALA A 80 14.48 2.95 -13.48
C ALA A 80 14.62 4.17 -12.55
N THR A 81 13.81 4.28 -11.49
CA THR A 81 13.83 5.40 -10.52
C THR A 81 14.36 5.01 -9.15
N ARG A 82 15.11 3.90 -9.05
CA ARG A 82 15.90 3.59 -7.85
C ARG A 82 16.86 4.75 -7.59
N SER A 83 16.64 5.44 -6.48
CA SER A 83 17.26 6.73 -6.19
C SER A 83 17.92 6.77 -4.81
N THR A 84 17.74 5.73 -3.98
CA THR A 84 18.58 5.54 -2.78
C THR A 84 20.05 5.60 -3.16
N GLY A 85 20.78 6.51 -2.56
CA GLY A 85 22.20 6.71 -2.84
C GLY A 85 22.52 7.85 -3.81
N VAL A 86 21.52 8.54 -4.37
CA VAL A 86 21.73 9.63 -5.35
C VAL A 86 22.15 10.93 -4.66
N VAL A 87 21.56 11.26 -3.51
CA VAL A 87 21.89 12.48 -2.75
C VAL A 87 23.07 12.25 -1.81
N ASP A 88 23.08 11.11 -1.11
CA ASP A 88 24.19 10.68 -0.25
C ASP A 88 24.55 9.24 -0.64
N PRO A 89 25.79 8.94 -1.06
CA PRO A 89 26.15 7.59 -1.53
C PRO A 89 26.07 6.52 -0.43
N SER A 90 26.03 6.88 0.85
CA SER A 90 25.76 5.95 1.95
C SER A 90 24.43 5.26 1.70
N GLY A 91 24.34 3.94 1.74
CA GLY A 91 23.09 3.23 1.39
C GLY A 91 22.96 2.82 -0.07
N LYS A 92 23.81 3.34 -0.96
CA LYS A 92 23.82 2.91 -2.36
C LYS A 92 24.36 1.48 -2.45
N ILE A 93 23.55 0.58 -2.99
CA ILE A 93 23.90 -0.82 -3.22
C ILE A 93 23.53 -1.21 -4.66
N ASP A 94 24.06 -2.33 -5.14
CA ASP A 94 23.54 -3.02 -6.32
C ASP A 94 22.42 -3.99 -5.89
N PRO A 95 21.14 -3.72 -6.22
CA PRO A 95 20.04 -4.56 -5.78
C PRO A 95 20.02 -5.95 -6.43
N GLU A 96 20.62 -6.11 -7.61
CA GLU A 96 20.70 -7.41 -8.30
C GLU A 96 21.95 -8.22 -7.87
N GLY A 97 22.91 -7.56 -7.22
CA GLY A 97 24.19 -8.14 -6.84
C GLY A 97 24.23 -8.77 -5.45
N GLN A 98 25.42 -9.25 -5.10
CA GLN A 98 25.76 -9.68 -3.74
C GLN A 98 26.02 -8.45 -2.87
N VAL A 99 25.18 -8.26 -1.85
CA VAL A 99 25.19 -7.06 -1.00
C VAL A 99 25.74 -7.40 0.38
N ASP A 100 26.69 -6.58 0.85
CA ASP A 100 27.00 -6.49 2.27
C ASP A 100 25.88 -5.68 2.95
N LEU A 101 25.12 -6.34 3.83
CA LEU A 101 23.99 -5.72 4.52
C LEU A 101 24.40 -4.53 5.39
N LYS A 102 25.69 -4.37 5.73
CA LYS A 102 26.20 -3.19 6.42
C LYS A 102 26.13 -1.90 5.59
N GLN A 103 26.06 -2.02 4.27
CA GLN A 103 25.95 -0.87 3.37
C GLN A 103 24.57 -0.23 3.39
N ILE A 104 23.53 -0.99 3.79
CA ILE A 104 22.16 -0.50 3.85
C ILE A 104 22.04 0.53 4.98
N ARG A 105 21.48 1.72 4.70
CA ARG A 105 21.23 2.73 5.74
C ARG A 105 20.38 2.11 6.85
N ARG A 106 20.83 2.28 8.08
CA ARG A 106 20.06 1.95 9.28
C ARG A 106 19.19 3.14 9.72
N PRO A 107 18.19 2.95 10.59
CA PRO A 107 17.40 4.06 11.12
C PRO A 107 18.23 5.23 11.71
N ALA A 108 19.37 4.95 12.36
CA ALA A 108 20.23 6.00 12.92
C ALA A 108 20.73 7.02 11.87
N PHE A 109 20.79 6.65 10.59
CA PHE A 109 21.12 7.61 9.52
C PHE A 109 20.17 8.82 9.54
N PHE A 110 18.90 8.59 9.82
CA PHE A 110 17.85 9.63 9.80
C PHE A 110 17.80 10.47 11.09
N ALA A 111 18.65 10.20 12.08
CA ALA A 111 18.84 11.08 13.23
C ALA A 111 19.57 12.38 12.87
N LYS A 112 20.36 12.36 11.78
CA LYS A 112 21.19 13.48 11.37
C LYS A 112 20.33 14.69 11.00
N ALA A 113 20.83 15.88 11.31
CA ALA A 113 20.27 17.10 10.73
C ALA A 113 20.44 17.06 9.20
N PRO A 114 19.45 17.52 8.42
CA PRO A 114 18.19 18.14 8.86
C PRO A 114 17.02 17.16 9.08
N TYR A 115 17.21 15.85 8.80
CA TYR A 115 16.14 14.86 8.78
C TYR A 115 15.40 14.71 10.11
N ASN A 116 16.14 14.54 11.22
CA ASN A 116 15.61 14.43 12.58
C ASN A 116 14.38 13.50 12.71
N GLU A 117 14.42 12.34 12.07
CA GLU A 117 13.28 11.42 12.06
C GLU A 117 13.26 10.50 13.29
N GLY A 118 12.08 10.39 13.93
CA GLY A 118 11.92 9.57 15.15
C GLY A 118 12.23 8.09 14.97
N ILE A 119 12.16 7.56 13.74
CA ILE A 119 12.54 6.17 13.43
C ILE A 119 13.95 5.81 13.92
N ALA A 120 14.85 6.79 14.01
CA ALA A 120 16.21 6.61 14.51
C ALA A 120 16.29 6.06 15.94
N GLU A 121 15.29 6.32 16.79
CA GLU A 121 15.20 5.78 18.16
C GLU A 121 15.13 4.24 18.18
N ALA A 122 14.77 3.61 17.06
CA ALA A 122 14.67 2.17 16.94
C ALA A 122 15.96 1.50 16.43
N ASP A 123 17.03 2.25 16.15
CA ASP A 123 18.23 1.72 15.51
C ASP A 123 18.87 0.55 16.28
N GLY A 124 19.02 0.69 17.61
CA GLY A 124 19.65 -0.30 18.48
C GLY A 124 18.90 -1.64 18.57
N ARG A 125 17.69 -1.72 18.00
CA ARG A 125 16.85 -2.93 17.92
C ARG A 125 16.42 -3.26 16.48
N THR A 126 17.10 -2.68 15.50
CA THR A 126 16.83 -2.92 14.08
C THR A 126 17.83 -3.90 13.50
N TYR A 127 17.30 -4.89 12.78
CA TYR A 127 18.02 -5.89 12.01
C TYR A 127 17.86 -5.60 10.52
N MET A 128 18.94 -5.74 9.74
CA MET A 128 18.82 -5.67 8.28
C MET A 128 18.54 -7.08 7.79
N VAL A 129 17.48 -7.24 7.01
CA VAL A 129 17.03 -8.55 6.55
C VAL A 129 17.16 -8.65 5.04
N GLU A 130 17.55 -9.83 4.57
CA GLU A 130 17.53 -10.21 3.17
C GLU A 130 16.86 -11.57 3.01
N PHE A 131 15.86 -11.64 2.14
CA PHE A 131 15.13 -12.85 1.80
C PHE A 131 15.42 -13.25 0.36
N THR A 132 15.68 -14.52 0.15
CA THR A 132 15.83 -15.11 -1.19
C THR A 132 14.47 -15.60 -1.67
N VAL A 133 14.05 -15.14 -2.85
CA VAL A 133 12.76 -15.49 -3.45
C VAL A 133 12.93 -15.78 -4.95
N PRO A 134 12.06 -16.61 -5.56
CA PRO A 134 12.11 -16.83 -7.00
C PRO A 134 11.74 -15.55 -7.76
N ARG A 135 12.19 -15.42 -9.01
CA ARG A 135 11.70 -14.44 -10.00
C ARG A 135 10.18 -14.54 -10.17
N ASP A 136 9.49 -13.47 -10.55
CA ASP A 136 8.03 -13.49 -10.74
C ASP A 136 7.61 -14.21 -12.05
N ALA A 137 6.30 -14.32 -12.31
CA ALA A 137 5.79 -15.03 -13.49
C ALA A 137 6.29 -14.42 -14.82
N PHE A 138 6.25 -13.10 -14.98
CA PHE A 138 6.75 -12.42 -16.18
C PHE A 138 8.24 -12.66 -16.41
N GLU A 139 9.05 -12.50 -15.36
CA GLU A 139 10.49 -12.73 -15.44
C GLU A 139 10.82 -14.17 -15.83
N ARG A 140 10.11 -15.16 -15.26
CA ARG A 140 10.34 -16.58 -15.57
C ARG A 140 9.81 -16.99 -16.94
N ILE A 141 8.59 -16.55 -17.30
CA ILE A 141 7.86 -17.04 -18.47
C ILE A 141 8.24 -16.24 -19.71
N ASP A 142 8.19 -14.91 -19.64
CA ASP A 142 8.41 -14.04 -20.80
C ASP A 142 9.89 -13.76 -21.02
N LEU A 143 10.63 -13.50 -19.93
CA LEU A 143 12.06 -13.14 -20.01
C LEU A 143 13.02 -14.32 -19.83
N LYS A 144 12.50 -15.50 -19.47
CA LYS A 144 13.29 -16.74 -19.24
C LYS A 144 14.39 -16.58 -18.18
N MET A 145 14.17 -15.71 -17.19
CA MET A 145 15.07 -15.53 -16.06
C MET A 145 14.80 -16.61 -15.01
N THR A 146 15.79 -17.45 -14.71
CA THR A 146 15.64 -18.63 -13.85
C THR A 146 16.43 -18.55 -12.54
N ASP A 147 17.17 -17.48 -12.31
CA ASP A 147 17.87 -17.21 -11.06
C ASP A 147 16.91 -16.74 -9.95
N GLU A 148 17.43 -16.55 -8.75
CA GLU A 148 16.68 -16.01 -7.61
C GLU A 148 16.97 -14.51 -7.44
N ILE A 149 16.07 -13.81 -6.75
CA ILE A 149 16.26 -12.41 -6.36
C ILE A 149 16.32 -12.29 -4.84
N LYS A 150 16.75 -11.11 -4.39
CA LYS A 150 16.84 -10.76 -2.98
C LYS A 150 15.87 -9.63 -2.64
N LEU A 151 15.04 -9.82 -1.61
CA LEU A 151 14.20 -8.77 -1.03
C LEU A 151 14.87 -8.26 0.25
N ARG A 152 14.99 -6.94 0.40
CA ARG A 152 15.79 -6.34 1.48
C ARG A 152 15.05 -5.25 2.23
N GLY A 153 15.33 -5.15 3.51
CA GLY A 153 14.71 -4.14 4.36
C GLY A 153 15.13 -4.21 5.82
N TRP A 154 14.23 -3.74 6.67
CA TRP A 154 14.40 -3.71 8.11
C TRP A 154 13.40 -4.63 8.80
N TYR A 155 13.89 -5.32 9.82
CA TYR A 155 13.08 -5.87 10.88
C TYR A 155 13.38 -5.08 12.16
N ILE A 156 12.38 -4.38 12.70
CA ILE A 156 12.50 -3.55 13.89
C ILE A 156 11.84 -4.29 15.04
N GLU A 157 12.62 -4.72 16.03
CA GLU A 157 12.08 -5.44 17.17
C GLU A 157 11.23 -4.52 18.07
N GLY A 158 10.07 -5.02 18.48
CA GLY A 158 9.10 -4.35 19.34
C GLY A 158 9.22 -4.78 20.80
N ALA A 159 8.78 -3.88 21.69
CA ALA A 159 8.76 -4.16 23.13
C ALA A 159 7.58 -5.05 23.60
N GLY A 160 6.73 -5.51 22.67
CA GLY A 160 5.46 -6.18 22.92
C GLY A 160 4.29 -5.22 23.08
N VAL A 161 3.16 -5.56 22.48
CA VAL A 161 1.90 -4.80 22.51
C VAL A 161 1.21 -5.00 23.84
N ASP A 162 0.88 -3.91 24.54
CA ASP A 162 0.12 -3.96 25.80
C ASP A 162 -1.30 -4.52 25.56
N ASP A 163 -1.67 -5.56 26.31
CA ASP A 163 -2.98 -6.22 26.25
C ASP A 163 -4.07 -5.52 27.07
N GLY A 164 -3.73 -4.43 27.76
CA GLY A 164 -4.62 -3.68 28.65
C GLY A 164 -4.90 -4.40 29.97
N LYS A 165 -4.23 -5.52 30.24
CA LYS A 165 -4.33 -6.34 31.46
C LYS A 165 -2.97 -6.47 32.17
N GLY A 166 -2.02 -5.60 31.82
CA GLY A 166 -0.67 -5.57 32.39
C GLY A 166 0.28 -6.60 31.79
N LYS A 167 -0.09 -7.28 30.70
CA LYS A 167 0.81 -8.17 29.95
C LYS A 167 1.14 -7.57 28.59
N LYS A 168 2.27 -8.01 28.04
CA LYS A 168 2.68 -7.67 26.68
C LYS A 168 2.58 -8.88 25.77
N VAL A 169 2.00 -8.69 24.60
CA VAL A 169 1.85 -9.69 23.54
C VAL A 169 2.87 -9.38 22.45
N ARG A 170 3.71 -10.35 22.11
CA ARG A 170 4.57 -10.24 20.92
C ARG A 170 3.68 -10.24 19.69
N ALA A 171 3.86 -9.28 18.79
CA ALA A 171 3.07 -9.16 17.57
C ALA A 171 3.91 -8.54 16.46
N LEU A 172 3.61 -8.89 15.21
CA LEU A 172 4.35 -8.44 14.04
C LEU A 172 3.44 -7.70 13.06
N ALA A 173 3.84 -6.49 12.68
CA ALA A 173 3.28 -5.75 11.56
C ALA A 173 4.18 -5.93 10.33
N ILE A 174 3.62 -6.42 9.22
CA ILE A 174 4.32 -6.49 7.93
C ILE A 174 3.77 -5.39 7.03
N MET A 175 4.62 -4.42 6.67
CA MET A 175 4.21 -3.19 6.00
C MET A 175 4.88 -3.06 4.63
N ALA A 176 4.07 -3.01 3.56
CA ALA A 176 4.53 -2.88 2.18
C ALA A 176 4.41 -1.41 1.67
N PRO A 177 5.49 -0.82 1.12
CA PRO A 177 5.45 0.55 0.64
C PRO A 177 4.62 0.70 -0.65
N GLY A 178 4.26 1.95 -0.96
CA GLY A 178 3.58 2.31 -2.21
C GLY A 178 4.48 2.28 -3.43
N GLY A 179 3.95 2.79 -4.55
CA GLY A 179 4.69 2.82 -5.80
C GLY A 179 5.91 3.74 -5.77
N GLY A 180 7.09 3.21 -6.09
CA GLY A 180 8.35 3.94 -6.01
C GLY A 180 8.84 4.16 -4.57
N GLY A 181 8.26 3.46 -3.60
CA GLY A 181 8.65 3.55 -2.20
C GLY A 181 9.99 2.85 -1.97
N GLN A 182 10.90 3.56 -1.30
CA GLN A 182 12.26 3.12 -1.05
C GLN A 182 12.57 3.41 0.41
N LEU A 183 12.52 2.37 1.24
CA LEU A 183 12.58 2.42 2.71
C LEU A 183 13.68 3.34 3.22
N THR A 184 14.84 3.29 2.56
CA THR A 184 16.06 4.00 2.96
C THR A 184 16.32 5.27 2.16
N ALA A 185 15.48 5.65 1.21
CA ALA A 185 15.68 6.88 0.45
C ALA A 185 15.44 8.14 1.30
N ILE A 186 16.22 9.17 1.01
CA ILE A 186 16.18 10.47 1.69
C ILE A 186 14.98 11.28 1.21
N GLN A 187 14.30 11.90 2.17
CA GLN A 187 13.39 13.01 1.93
C GLN A 187 13.78 14.16 2.85
N HIS A 188 14.15 15.30 2.28
CA HIS A 188 14.45 16.49 3.06
C HIS A 188 13.16 17.02 3.74
N PRO A 189 13.21 17.47 5.01
CA PRO A 189 12.03 17.96 5.74
C PRO A 189 11.30 19.12 5.06
N ASP A 190 12.06 20.01 4.41
CA ASP A 190 11.54 21.22 3.78
C ASP A 190 11.07 21.00 2.33
N GLU A 191 11.18 19.78 1.82
CA GLU A 191 10.77 19.45 0.45
C GLU A 191 9.24 19.31 0.33
N ALA A 192 8.70 19.77 -0.80
CA ALA A 192 7.30 19.60 -1.15
C ALA A 192 7.13 18.70 -2.40
N SER A 193 6.00 18.01 -2.51
CA SER A 193 5.71 17.19 -3.72
C SER A 193 5.42 18.03 -4.96
N TYR A 194 5.02 19.29 -4.77
CA TYR A 194 4.66 20.23 -5.83
C TYR A 194 4.82 21.67 -5.34
N ARG A 195 4.81 22.61 -6.29
CA ARG A 195 4.64 24.05 -6.03
C ARG A 195 3.37 24.55 -6.71
N ILE A 196 2.82 25.67 -6.23
CA ILE A 196 1.72 26.38 -6.90
C ILE A 196 2.33 27.52 -7.70
N ASP A 197 2.05 27.55 -9.01
CA ASP A 197 2.45 28.67 -9.86
C ASP A 197 1.60 29.90 -9.51
N GLU A 198 2.23 30.99 -9.08
CA GLU A 198 1.52 32.17 -8.58
C GLU A 198 0.67 32.86 -9.65
N LYS A 199 1.09 32.81 -10.92
CA LYS A 199 0.38 33.47 -12.04
C LYS A 199 -0.85 32.69 -12.47
N THR A 200 -0.72 31.38 -12.61
CA THR A 200 -1.78 30.51 -13.15
C THR A 200 -2.59 29.81 -12.07
N GLY A 201 -2.08 29.75 -10.83
CA GLY A 201 -2.62 28.96 -9.74
C GLY A 201 -2.54 27.44 -9.96
N LYS A 202 -1.81 26.98 -10.98
CA LYS A 202 -1.67 25.56 -11.29
C LYS A 202 -0.64 24.91 -10.38
N THR A 203 -0.89 23.66 -9.99
CA THR A 203 0.11 22.83 -9.34
C THR A 203 1.13 22.34 -10.36
N ILE A 204 2.40 22.45 -10.01
CA ILE A 204 3.52 21.95 -10.81
C ILE A 204 4.27 20.93 -9.94
N PRO A 205 4.30 19.65 -10.34
CA PRO A 205 5.01 18.62 -9.58
C PRO A 205 6.50 18.93 -9.54
N ILE A 206 7.14 18.66 -8.41
CA ILE A 206 8.59 18.73 -8.27
C ILE A 206 9.17 17.37 -8.69
N ALA A 207 10.24 17.40 -9.48
CA ALA A 207 10.92 16.20 -9.95
C ALA A 207 11.91 15.70 -8.89
N PHE A 208 11.95 14.38 -8.71
CA PHE A 208 12.87 13.69 -7.82
C PHE A 208 13.57 12.55 -8.56
N PRO A 209 14.84 12.22 -8.24
CA PRO A 209 15.67 12.86 -7.22
C PRO A 209 16.06 14.30 -7.58
N ASN A 210 16.31 15.14 -6.57
CA ASN A 210 16.86 16.49 -6.71
C ASN A 210 18.10 16.65 -5.81
N ALA A 211 18.54 17.88 -5.54
CA ALA A 211 19.76 18.13 -4.75
C ALA A 211 19.68 17.64 -3.28
N THR A 212 18.48 17.53 -2.71
CA THR A 212 18.27 17.29 -1.26
C THR A 212 17.40 16.07 -0.97
N THR A 213 16.61 15.61 -1.93
CA THR A 213 15.63 14.55 -1.79
C THR A 213 15.81 13.51 -2.88
N GLU A 214 15.88 12.24 -2.48
CA GLU A 214 15.96 11.10 -3.40
C GLU A 214 14.56 10.67 -3.86
N THR A 215 13.63 10.55 -2.90
CA THR A 215 12.26 10.13 -3.17
C THR A 215 11.30 10.85 -2.23
N MET A 216 10.26 11.45 -2.79
CA MET A 216 9.20 12.06 -1.99
C MET A 216 8.34 10.99 -1.29
N GLY A 217 7.87 11.30 -0.10
CA GLY A 217 6.97 10.43 0.66
C GLY A 217 7.66 9.37 1.53
N GLN A 218 8.99 9.34 1.65
CA GLN A 218 9.64 8.31 2.48
C GLN A 218 9.58 8.61 3.98
N ARG A 219 9.56 9.90 4.35
CA ARG A 219 9.49 10.31 5.75
C ARG A 219 8.18 9.88 6.40
N TRP A 220 7.03 10.20 5.78
CA TRP A 220 5.73 9.82 6.36
C TRP A 220 5.59 8.29 6.42
N TRP A 221 6.16 7.57 5.45
CA TRP A 221 6.17 6.10 5.47
C TRP A 221 6.90 5.58 6.70
N ARG A 222 8.14 6.03 6.94
CA ARG A 222 8.91 5.68 8.14
C ARG A 222 8.24 6.10 9.44
N GLU A 223 7.54 7.24 9.47
CA GLU A 223 6.76 7.67 10.65
C GLU A 223 5.65 6.66 11.02
N ASN A 224 5.02 6.00 10.04
CA ASN A 224 4.02 4.96 10.32
C ASN A 224 4.66 3.66 10.82
N LEU A 225 5.80 3.26 10.25
CA LEU A 225 6.57 2.12 10.75
C LEU A 225 7.01 2.37 12.21
N HIS A 226 7.52 3.57 12.48
CA HIS A 226 7.95 3.97 13.82
C HIS A 226 6.80 3.94 14.82
N ALA A 227 5.62 4.47 14.48
CA ALA A 227 4.47 4.49 15.38
C ALA A 227 3.96 3.09 15.74
N LEU A 228 3.99 2.14 14.80
CA LEU A 228 3.70 0.73 15.10
C LEU A 228 4.76 0.15 16.06
N ASN A 229 6.05 0.43 15.82
CA ASN A 229 7.11 -0.04 16.71
C ASN A 229 7.01 0.57 18.13
N GLN A 230 6.71 1.87 18.25
CA GLN A 230 6.46 2.53 19.53
C GLN A 230 5.25 1.94 20.26
N ALA A 231 4.25 1.45 19.52
CA ALA A 231 3.11 0.73 20.07
C ALA A 231 3.43 -0.71 20.54
N GLY A 232 4.68 -1.15 20.39
CA GLY A 232 5.19 -2.43 20.86
C GLY A 232 5.26 -3.52 19.80
N PHE A 233 4.89 -3.24 18.56
CA PHE A 233 4.96 -4.21 17.46
C PHE A 233 6.39 -4.42 17.01
N ASP A 234 6.72 -5.65 16.64
CA ASP A 234 7.75 -5.86 15.63
C ASP A 234 7.27 -5.29 14.31
N VAL A 235 8.18 -4.73 13.52
CA VAL A 235 7.85 -4.19 12.21
C VAL A 235 8.79 -4.77 11.18
N LEU A 236 8.24 -5.52 10.23
CA LEU A 236 8.94 -5.95 9.02
C LEU A 236 8.53 -5.04 7.87
N ALA A 237 9.50 -4.34 7.30
CA ALA A 237 9.32 -3.53 6.10
C ALA A 237 10.49 -3.80 5.15
N TYR A 238 10.18 -4.19 3.92
CA TYR A 238 11.17 -4.38 2.86
C TYR A 238 10.68 -3.71 1.58
N ASP A 239 11.63 -3.30 0.75
CA ASP A 239 11.29 -2.73 -0.55
C ASP A 239 10.71 -3.83 -1.45
N ARG A 240 9.68 -3.49 -2.22
CA ARG A 240 9.03 -4.46 -3.12
C ARG A 240 10.00 -4.87 -4.22
N ARG A 241 9.73 -5.99 -4.88
CA ARG A 241 10.48 -6.45 -6.07
C ARG A 241 10.71 -5.29 -7.03
N GLY A 242 11.93 -5.18 -7.55
CA GLY A 242 12.31 -4.13 -8.50
C GLY A 242 12.48 -2.72 -7.91
N GLU A 243 12.16 -2.49 -6.63
CA GLU A 243 12.25 -1.17 -5.99
C GLU A 243 13.38 -1.10 -4.95
N GLY A 244 14.00 0.08 -4.86
CA GLY A 244 14.97 0.42 -3.81
C GLY A 244 16.07 -0.62 -3.60
N LEU A 245 16.08 -1.22 -2.41
CA LEU A 245 17.08 -2.20 -1.97
C LEU A 245 16.89 -3.59 -2.57
N SER A 246 15.70 -3.89 -3.09
CA SER A 246 15.30 -5.21 -3.54
C SER A 246 15.57 -5.43 -5.02
N GLY A 247 16.06 -6.62 -5.34
CA GLY A 247 16.23 -7.08 -6.72
C GLY A 247 14.90 -7.35 -7.43
N GLY A 248 14.98 -7.76 -8.69
CA GLY A 248 13.81 -8.03 -9.53
C GLY A 248 13.75 -7.10 -10.72
N PHE A 249 13.26 -7.63 -11.83
CA PHE A 249 13.02 -6.86 -13.05
C PHE A 249 11.62 -6.27 -13.09
N SER A 250 10.63 -7.06 -12.66
CA SER A 250 9.24 -6.65 -12.55
C SER A 250 8.94 -6.07 -11.17
N ASP A 251 8.33 -4.87 -11.15
CA ASP A 251 7.94 -4.19 -9.91
C ASP A 251 6.41 -4.00 -9.76
N THR A 252 5.63 -4.51 -10.72
CA THR A 252 4.18 -4.30 -10.82
C THR A 252 3.32 -5.53 -10.58
N ASN A 253 3.85 -6.77 -10.56
CA ASN A 253 3.05 -7.95 -10.23
C ASN A 253 2.72 -7.99 -8.73
N THR A 254 1.59 -7.39 -8.34
CA THR A 254 1.21 -7.26 -6.92
C THR A 254 0.67 -8.57 -6.33
N LEU A 255 0.25 -9.52 -7.17
CA LEU A 255 -0.14 -10.87 -6.74
C LEU A 255 1.08 -11.62 -6.18
N GLU A 256 2.20 -11.59 -6.91
CA GLU A 256 3.46 -12.20 -6.48
C GLU A 256 4.05 -11.48 -5.25
N GLN A 257 3.94 -10.15 -5.19
CA GLN A 257 4.34 -9.38 -4.01
C GLN A 257 3.49 -9.73 -2.78
N GLY A 258 2.24 -10.14 -2.95
CA GLY A 258 1.42 -10.69 -1.86
C GLY A 258 1.91 -12.07 -1.40
N GLU A 259 2.49 -12.88 -2.29
CA GLU A 259 3.08 -14.19 -1.94
C GLU A 259 4.39 -14.04 -1.15
N ASP A 260 5.15 -12.97 -1.40
CA ASP A 260 6.41 -12.70 -0.69
C ASP A 260 6.24 -12.54 0.82
N VAL A 261 5.05 -12.14 1.28
CA VAL A 261 4.72 -12.12 2.72
C VAL A 261 4.89 -13.51 3.33
N PHE A 262 4.39 -14.55 2.68
CA PHE A 262 4.46 -15.92 3.19
C PHE A 262 5.86 -16.51 3.04
N ARG A 263 6.58 -16.14 1.98
CA ARG A 263 8.00 -16.53 1.81
C ARG A 263 8.88 -15.91 2.88
N ALA A 264 8.68 -14.63 3.19
CA ALA A 264 9.39 -13.95 4.27
C ALA A 264 9.08 -14.62 5.63
N LEU A 265 7.81 -14.90 5.94
CA LEU A 265 7.43 -15.63 7.17
C LEU A 265 8.09 -17.01 7.25
N SER A 266 8.09 -17.76 6.15
CA SER A 266 8.73 -19.08 6.08
C SER A 266 10.25 -18.99 6.27
N ALA A 267 10.91 -18.00 5.64
CA ALA A 267 12.34 -17.76 5.79
C ALA A 267 12.72 -17.34 7.22
N LEU A 268 11.92 -16.49 7.88
CA LEU A 268 12.11 -16.13 9.29
C LEU A 268 12.05 -17.36 10.21
N GLU A 269 11.15 -18.31 9.94
CA GLU A 269 11.01 -19.52 10.74
C GLU A 269 12.08 -20.57 10.43
N GLY A 270 12.37 -20.79 9.14
CA GLY A 270 13.19 -21.90 8.66
C GLY A 270 14.65 -21.55 8.39
N GLY A 271 15.01 -20.27 8.30
CA GLY A 271 16.37 -19.80 7.99
C GLY A 271 16.78 -19.94 6.51
N ARG A 272 16.13 -20.81 5.74
CA ARG A 272 16.44 -21.01 4.32
C ARG A 272 16.28 -19.72 3.53
N GLY A 273 17.34 -19.32 2.83
CA GLY A 273 17.35 -18.10 2.02
C GLY A 273 17.33 -16.80 2.83
N LEU A 274 17.55 -16.87 4.16
CA LEU A 274 17.55 -15.73 5.07
C LEU A 274 18.98 -15.31 5.44
N ARG A 275 19.27 -14.02 5.28
CA ARG A 275 20.42 -13.35 5.91
C ARG A 275 19.92 -12.24 6.83
N VAL A 276 20.52 -12.12 8.01
CA VAL A 276 20.17 -11.12 9.03
C VAL A 276 21.44 -10.47 9.56
N LEU A 277 21.55 -9.15 9.41
CA LEU A 277 22.55 -8.36 10.12
C LEU A 277 21.94 -7.86 11.44
N THR A 278 22.51 -8.28 12.57
CA THR A 278 22.06 -7.88 13.91
C THR A 278 22.33 -6.40 14.20
N PRO A 279 21.70 -5.82 15.23
CA PRO A 279 22.07 -4.49 15.72
C PRO A 279 23.54 -4.36 16.11
N SER A 280 24.15 -5.45 16.60
CA SER A 280 25.58 -5.50 16.96
C SER A 280 26.52 -5.65 15.74
N GLY A 281 26.00 -5.76 14.52
CA GLY A 281 26.78 -5.89 13.30
C GLY A 281 27.23 -7.32 12.97
N GLN A 282 26.69 -8.33 13.67
CA GLN A 282 26.91 -9.74 13.35
C GLN A 282 26.00 -10.16 12.20
N LEU A 283 26.57 -10.80 11.18
CA LEU A 283 25.80 -11.43 10.10
C LEU A 283 25.44 -12.87 10.51
N LEU A 284 24.16 -13.21 10.42
CA LEU A 284 23.60 -14.55 10.59
C LEU A 284 22.99 -14.99 9.27
N GLU A 285 23.14 -16.27 8.91
CA GLU A 285 22.64 -16.82 7.65
C GLU A 285 22.13 -18.25 7.85
N GLY A 286 21.09 -18.62 7.11
CA GLY A 286 20.62 -20.01 7.12
C GLY A 286 20.14 -20.43 8.50
N ASP A 287 20.63 -21.59 8.95
CA ASP A 287 20.32 -22.15 10.27
C ASP A 287 20.71 -21.21 11.43
N ALA A 288 21.74 -20.37 11.27
CA ALA A 288 22.12 -19.41 12.32
C ALA A 288 21.12 -18.25 12.45
N ALA A 289 20.38 -17.92 11.39
CA ALA A 289 19.34 -16.90 11.39
C ALA A 289 17.94 -17.46 11.74
N LYS A 290 17.77 -18.78 11.66
CA LYS A 290 16.51 -19.49 11.88
C LYS A 290 15.82 -19.11 13.19
N GLY A 291 14.58 -18.64 13.11
CA GLY A 291 13.75 -18.28 14.26
C GLY A 291 14.29 -17.12 15.09
N LYS A 292 15.40 -16.48 14.68
CA LYS A 292 16.10 -15.51 15.54
C LYS A 292 15.27 -14.27 15.82
N LEU A 293 14.48 -13.87 14.84
CA LEU A 293 13.55 -12.75 14.91
C LEU A 293 12.16 -13.15 15.42
N LEU A 294 11.89 -14.44 15.61
CA LEU A 294 10.58 -14.93 16.06
C LEU A 294 10.51 -15.16 17.57
N ALA A 295 11.59 -14.85 18.31
CA ALA A 295 11.65 -14.96 19.77
C ALA A 295 11.21 -16.35 20.32
N GLY A 296 11.55 -17.42 19.59
CA GLY A 296 11.18 -18.80 19.95
C GLY A 296 9.75 -19.22 19.61
N MET A 297 8.95 -18.34 19.00
CA MET A 297 7.62 -18.64 18.46
C MET A 297 7.72 -19.14 17.01
N LYS A 298 6.71 -19.87 16.55
CA LYS A 298 6.53 -20.11 15.12
C LYS A 298 5.89 -18.90 14.46
N ALA A 299 6.13 -18.71 13.17
CA ALA A 299 5.54 -17.63 12.39
C ALA A 299 4.00 -17.67 12.43
N GLN A 300 3.42 -18.87 12.51
CA GLN A 300 1.98 -19.10 12.64
C GLN A 300 1.39 -18.82 14.05
N ASP A 301 2.25 -18.60 15.06
CA ASP A 301 1.81 -18.37 16.43
C ASP A 301 1.89 -16.88 16.83
N ILE A 302 2.69 -16.07 16.12
CA ILE A 302 2.80 -14.63 16.35
C ILE A 302 1.57 -13.92 15.76
N PRO A 303 0.76 -13.20 16.53
CA PRO A 303 -0.30 -12.36 15.97
C PRO A 303 0.22 -11.34 14.95
N LEU A 304 -0.38 -11.33 13.75
CA LEU A 304 0.07 -10.50 12.62
C LEU A 304 -0.98 -9.45 12.23
N VAL A 305 -0.52 -8.27 11.83
CA VAL A 305 -1.28 -7.37 10.95
C VAL A 305 -0.50 -7.16 9.67
N LEU A 306 -1.19 -7.23 8.54
CA LEU A 306 -0.60 -6.97 7.23
C LEU A 306 -1.03 -5.59 6.77
N GLY A 307 -0.11 -4.78 6.25
CA GLY A 307 -0.45 -3.43 5.84
C GLY A 307 0.31 -2.95 4.63
N GLY A 308 -0.26 -1.95 3.96
CA GLY A 308 0.41 -1.35 2.82
C GLY A 308 -0.24 -0.06 2.35
N TYR A 309 0.59 0.76 1.69
CA TYR A 309 0.19 2.02 1.08
C TYR A 309 0.10 1.88 -0.43
N SER A 310 -0.93 2.44 -1.07
CA SER A 310 -1.02 2.50 -2.54
C SER A 310 -0.84 1.11 -3.18
N ARG A 311 0.15 0.87 -4.05
CA ARG A 311 0.48 -0.48 -4.56
C ARG A 311 0.74 -1.52 -3.46
N GLY A 312 1.36 -1.14 -2.34
CA GLY A 312 1.51 -2.01 -1.18
C GLY A 312 0.16 -2.48 -0.61
N SER A 313 -0.90 -1.67 -0.72
CA SER A 313 -2.25 -2.10 -0.33
C SER A 313 -2.82 -3.19 -1.25
N MET A 314 -2.40 -3.23 -2.52
CA MET A 314 -2.77 -4.29 -3.46
C MET A 314 -2.11 -5.61 -3.07
N SER A 315 -0.81 -5.59 -2.78
CA SER A 315 -0.09 -6.79 -2.31
C SER A 315 -0.62 -7.28 -0.96
N THR A 316 -0.97 -6.37 -0.04
CA THR A 316 -1.67 -6.72 1.21
C THR A 316 -3.02 -7.37 0.93
N ALA A 317 -3.81 -6.83 0.02
CA ALA A 317 -5.11 -7.40 -0.34
C ALA A 317 -4.96 -8.82 -0.92
N TRP A 318 -3.98 -9.03 -1.81
CA TRP A 318 -3.67 -10.35 -2.34
C TRP A 318 -3.20 -11.34 -1.28
N ALA A 319 -2.35 -10.91 -0.34
CA ALA A 319 -1.94 -11.75 0.78
C ALA A 319 -3.14 -12.17 1.64
N MET A 320 -4.05 -11.23 1.95
CA MET A 320 -5.27 -11.54 2.69
C MET A 320 -6.19 -12.50 1.92
N THR A 321 -6.36 -12.31 0.62
CA THR A 321 -7.15 -13.22 -0.24
C THR A 321 -6.54 -14.62 -0.30
N LYS A 322 -5.22 -14.74 -0.51
CA LYS A 322 -4.50 -16.02 -0.47
C LYS A 322 -4.65 -16.73 0.88
N ASN A 323 -4.71 -15.98 1.98
CA ASN A 323 -4.83 -16.55 3.31
C ASN A 323 -6.24 -16.98 3.72
N PHE A 324 -7.28 -16.24 3.31
CA PHE A 324 -8.65 -16.43 3.81
C PHE A 324 -9.65 -16.92 2.76
N VAL A 325 -9.34 -16.80 1.48
CA VAL A 325 -10.30 -17.02 0.39
C VAL A 325 -9.85 -18.20 -0.47
N ALA A 326 -8.76 -18.03 -1.22
CA ALA A 326 -8.16 -19.01 -2.10
C ALA A 326 -6.80 -18.48 -2.60
N GLU A 327 -5.88 -19.37 -2.89
CA GLU A 327 -4.61 -19.02 -3.54
C GLU A 327 -4.74 -19.28 -5.04
N CYS A 328 -4.97 -18.21 -5.81
CA CYS A 328 -5.14 -18.27 -7.27
C CYS A 328 -3.91 -17.72 -8.00
N SER A 329 -3.53 -18.38 -9.10
CA SER A 329 -2.41 -18.02 -9.98
C SER A 329 -2.88 -17.23 -11.22
N PHE A 330 -3.51 -16.07 -11.00
CA PHE A 330 -4.06 -15.25 -12.10
C PHE A 330 -2.99 -14.71 -13.06
N ASP A 331 -1.73 -14.74 -12.67
CA ASP A 331 -0.55 -14.40 -13.46
C ASP A 331 0.01 -15.57 -14.28
N MET A 332 -0.63 -16.74 -14.29
CA MET A 332 -0.22 -17.88 -15.11
C MET A 332 -1.07 -18.00 -16.39
N PRO A 333 -0.55 -18.63 -17.46
CA PRO A 333 -1.30 -18.88 -18.70
C PRO A 333 -2.62 -19.61 -18.45
N GLU A 334 -2.59 -20.59 -17.54
CA GLU A 334 -3.74 -21.34 -17.06
C GLU A 334 -3.89 -21.09 -15.56
N PRO A 335 -4.72 -20.12 -15.16
CA PRO A 335 -4.96 -19.85 -13.74
C PRO A 335 -5.53 -21.07 -13.03
N SER A 336 -4.97 -21.38 -11.87
CA SER A 336 -5.47 -22.40 -10.96
C SER A 336 -5.65 -21.82 -9.57
N CYS A 337 -6.67 -22.29 -8.85
CA CYS A 337 -6.94 -21.87 -7.48
C CYS A 337 -6.83 -23.06 -6.54
N THR A 338 -6.05 -22.91 -5.48
CA THR A 338 -5.94 -23.88 -4.39
C THR A 338 -6.65 -23.35 -3.13
N PRO A 339 -6.93 -24.23 -2.14
CA PRO A 339 -7.46 -23.79 -0.86
C PRO A 339 -6.61 -22.69 -0.20
N PRO A 340 -7.22 -21.82 0.62
CA PRO A 340 -6.49 -20.73 1.27
C PRO A 340 -5.40 -21.25 2.23
N LYS A 341 -4.34 -20.46 2.41
CA LYS A 341 -3.19 -20.81 3.29
C LYS A 341 -3.60 -21.00 4.76
N GLY A 342 -4.63 -20.30 5.24
CA GLY A 342 -5.29 -20.61 6.50
C GLY A 342 -4.53 -20.20 7.77
N LEU A 343 -3.59 -19.25 7.71
CA LEU A 343 -2.91 -18.71 8.90
C LEU A 343 -3.90 -17.90 9.75
N LYS A 344 -4.35 -18.50 10.86
CA LYS A 344 -5.36 -17.93 11.78
C LYS A 344 -4.82 -16.78 12.64
N ASN A 345 -3.50 -16.64 12.73
CA ASN A 345 -2.82 -15.60 13.48
C ASN A 345 -2.74 -14.27 12.74
N ILE A 346 -3.06 -14.21 11.44
CA ILE A 346 -3.29 -12.94 10.73
C ILE A 346 -4.60 -12.35 11.25
N ARG A 347 -4.50 -11.22 11.96
CA ARG A 347 -5.63 -10.60 12.66
C ARG A 347 -6.36 -9.56 11.84
N GLY A 348 -5.71 -8.95 10.84
CA GLY A 348 -6.34 -7.91 10.02
C GLY A 348 -5.43 -7.27 8.99
N ALA A 349 -6.03 -6.41 8.19
CA ALA A 349 -5.36 -5.60 7.18
C ALA A 349 -5.31 -4.10 7.54
N ILE A 350 -4.26 -3.39 7.11
CA ILE A 350 -4.14 -1.92 7.13
C ILE A 350 -3.98 -1.45 5.68
N LEU A 351 -4.98 -0.76 5.14
CA LEU A 351 -5.05 -0.38 3.74
C LEU A 351 -5.04 1.15 3.60
N LEU A 352 -3.89 1.72 3.26
CA LEU A 352 -3.71 3.17 3.13
C LEU A 352 -3.72 3.57 1.65
N SER A 353 -4.57 4.54 1.28
CA SER A 353 -4.90 4.89 -0.10
C SER A 353 -5.15 3.63 -0.94
N SER A 354 -6.12 2.85 -0.47
CA SER A 354 -6.33 1.46 -0.91
C SER A 354 -6.71 1.33 -2.38
N PHE A 355 -6.37 0.18 -2.96
CA PHE A 355 -6.88 -0.37 -4.22
C PHE A 355 -7.51 -1.77 -4.07
N ALA A 356 -7.84 -2.16 -2.84
CA ALA A 356 -8.21 -3.52 -2.50
C ALA A 356 -9.59 -3.96 -3.04
N SER A 357 -10.46 -3.04 -3.45
CA SER A 357 -11.77 -3.36 -4.05
C SER A 357 -11.68 -3.73 -5.53
N GLY A 358 -10.53 -3.51 -6.16
CA GLY A 358 -10.17 -3.99 -7.48
C GLY A 358 -10.69 -3.16 -8.65
N ALA A 359 -10.50 -3.71 -9.86
CA ALA A 359 -10.72 -3.03 -11.15
C ALA A 359 -12.13 -2.43 -11.34
N GLY A 360 -13.14 -2.96 -10.67
CA GLY A 360 -14.51 -2.45 -10.74
C GLY A 360 -14.71 -1.06 -10.11
N TYR A 361 -13.77 -0.58 -9.28
CA TYR A 361 -13.91 0.67 -8.52
C TYR A 361 -12.86 1.73 -8.87
N VAL A 362 -12.22 1.60 -10.03
CA VAL A 362 -11.34 2.63 -10.57
C VAL A 362 -12.09 3.96 -10.68
N GLY A 363 -11.43 5.06 -10.27
CA GLY A 363 -12.04 6.38 -10.25
C GLY A 363 -12.42 6.89 -11.65
N ASP A 364 -13.49 7.68 -11.72
CA ASP A 364 -13.96 8.37 -12.93
C ASP A 364 -12.99 9.48 -13.37
N SER A 365 -11.86 9.06 -13.97
CA SER A 365 -10.78 9.93 -14.45
C SER A 365 -10.35 9.54 -15.87
N PRO A 366 -10.10 10.51 -16.77
CA PRO A 366 -9.74 10.23 -18.16
C PRO A 366 -8.51 9.33 -18.35
N ASP A 367 -7.50 9.47 -17.48
CA ASP A 367 -6.26 8.68 -17.55
C ASP A 367 -6.43 7.22 -17.07
N LEU A 368 -7.62 6.88 -16.56
CA LEU A 368 -7.96 5.55 -16.06
C LEU A 368 -9.10 4.89 -16.85
N ALA A 369 -9.65 5.55 -17.88
CA ALA A 369 -10.78 5.05 -18.66
C ALA A 369 -10.54 3.65 -19.26
N ASP A 370 -9.31 3.40 -19.72
CA ASP A 370 -8.89 2.13 -20.32
C ASP A 370 -8.32 1.12 -19.30
N ARG A 371 -8.36 1.42 -17.99
CA ARG A 371 -7.64 0.63 -16.98
C ARG A 371 -8.07 -0.83 -16.99
N ASN A 372 -9.34 -1.16 -17.17
CA ASN A 372 -9.81 -2.55 -17.20
C ASN A 372 -9.21 -3.36 -18.36
N LEU A 373 -9.07 -2.75 -19.55
CA LEU A 373 -8.44 -3.38 -20.70
C LEU A 373 -6.94 -3.56 -20.50
N PHE A 374 -6.28 -2.52 -19.98
CA PHE A 374 -4.88 -2.58 -19.57
C PHE A 374 -4.62 -3.73 -18.60
N LEU A 375 -5.47 -3.88 -17.57
CA LEU A 375 -5.31 -4.95 -16.57
C LEU A 375 -5.50 -6.35 -17.17
N GLY A 376 -6.53 -6.52 -18.00
CA GLY A 376 -6.76 -7.77 -18.72
C GLY A 376 -5.59 -8.14 -19.62
N GLY A 377 -5.01 -7.16 -20.34
CA GLY A 377 -3.87 -7.38 -21.22
C GLY A 377 -2.56 -7.66 -20.50
N MET A 378 -2.24 -6.93 -19.44
CA MET A 378 -1.04 -7.19 -18.62
C MET A 378 -1.07 -8.60 -18.02
N ALA A 379 -2.24 -9.07 -17.58
CA ALA A 379 -2.37 -10.43 -17.03
C ALA A 379 -2.38 -11.51 -18.13
N ALA A 380 -3.06 -11.28 -19.25
CA ALA A 380 -3.20 -12.28 -20.32
C ALA A 380 -1.94 -12.47 -21.17
N ASP A 381 -1.29 -11.37 -21.57
CA ASP A 381 -0.20 -11.41 -22.55
C ASP A 381 1.17 -11.26 -21.89
N HIS A 382 1.23 -10.84 -20.61
CA HIS A 382 2.48 -10.53 -19.91
C HIS A 382 2.56 -11.07 -18.49
N HIS A 383 1.63 -11.93 -18.05
CA HIS A 383 1.74 -12.60 -16.75
C HIS A 383 1.96 -11.62 -15.56
N ILE A 384 1.42 -10.40 -15.67
CA ILE A 384 1.53 -9.36 -14.65
C ILE A 384 0.13 -9.01 -14.14
N VAL A 385 -0.16 -9.43 -12.92
CA VAL A 385 -1.35 -8.97 -12.18
C VAL A 385 -1.01 -7.66 -11.49
N PHE A 386 -1.23 -6.55 -12.21
CA PHE A 386 -0.94 -5.21 -11.68
C PHE A 386 -1.91 -4.86 -10.55
N TYR A 387 -3.20 -4.75 -10.85
CA TYR A 387 -4.24 -4.41 -9.86
C TYR A 387 -4.98 -5.67 -9.44
N PRO A 388 -5.58 -5.66 -8.24
CA PRO A 388 -6.55 -6.69 -7.88
C PRO A 388 -7.71 -6.75 -8.86
N ASN A 389 -8.05 -7.97 -9.29
CA ASN A 389 -9.36 -8.25 -9.87
C ASN A 389 -10.41 -8.37 -8.73
N SER A 390 -11.66 -8.61 -9.09
CA SER A 390 -12.76 -8.62 -8.12
C SER A 390 -12.69 -9.73 -7.06
N SER A 391 -11.83 -10.74 -7.21
CA SER A 391 -11.68 -11.83 -6.24
C SER A 391 -11.29 -11.35 -4.85
N THR A 392 -10.54 -10.24 -4.76
CA THR A 392 -10.21 -9.59 -3.49
C THR A 392 -11.46 -9.10 -2.78
N LEU A 393 -12.22 -8.21 -3.42
CA LEU A 393 -13.48 -7.69 -2.92
C LEU A 393 -14.48 -8.80 -2.57
N ALA A 394 -14.62 -9.81 -3.44
CA ALA A 394 -15.57 -10.90 -3.29
C ALA A 394 -15.36 -11.72 -2.02
N GLY A 395 -14.12 -11.82 -1.54
CA GLY A 395 -13.76 -12.61 -0.37
C GLY A 395 -13.53 -11.80 0.92
N MET A 396 -13.71 -10.48 0.91
CA MET A 396 -13.48 -9.63 2.08
C MET A 396 -14.40 -9.95 3.27
N ASP A 397 -15.54 -10.58 3.05
CA ASP A 397 -16.43 -11.02 4.13
C ASP A 397 -15.81 -12.13 5.01
N ARG A 398 -14.76 -12.80 4.51
CA ARG A 398 -13.96 -13.79 5.24
C ARG A 398 -12.78 -13.17 5.99
N TRP A 399 -12.47 -11.90 5.74
CA TRP A 399 -11.35 -11.25 6.41
C TRP A 399 -11.72 -10.91 7.87
N PRO A 400 -10.80 -11.13 8.82
CA PRO A 400 -11.10 -10.95 10.24
C PRO A 400 -11.33 -9.47 10.62
N SER A 401 -10.58 -8.55 10.02
CA SER A 401 -10.67 -7.12 10.29
C SER A 401 -9.93 -6.31 9.21
N ALA A 402 -10.28 -5.02 9.05
CA ALA A 402 -9.56 -4.12 8.16
C ALA A 402 -9.63 -2.65 8.60
N PHE A 403 -8.52 -1.92 8.46
CA PHE A 403 -8.44 -0.48 8.60
C PHE A 403 -8.23 0.18 7.23
N PHE A 404 -8.92 1.27 6.97
CA PHE A 404 -8.81 2.03 5.72
C PHE A 404 -8.44 3.48 6.00
N GLY A 405 -7.42 3.99 5.32
CA GLY A 405 -7.08 5.42 5.27
C GLY A 405 -7.22 5.92 3.85
N LYS A 406 -8.00 6.99 3.59
CA LYS A 406 -8.23 7.43 2.20
C LYS A 406 -8.54 8.91 2.01
N GLY A 407 -8.08 9.45 0.88
CA GLY A 407 -8.44 10.79 0.43
C GLY A 407 -9.78 10.78 -0.31
N LEU A 408 -10.60 11.80 -0.12
CA LEU A 408 -11.93 11.86 -0.74
C LEU A 408 -11.93 11.89 -2.27
N TRP A 409 -10.88 12.43 -2.89
CA TRP A 409 -10.69 12.42 -4.35
C TRP A 409 -9.43 11.64 -4.74
N ASP A 410 -9.18 10.56 -4.02
CA ASP A 410 -8.20 9.57 -4.42
C ASP A 410 -8.58 8.99 -5.79
N ARG A 411 -7.71 9.24 -6.78
CA ARG A 411 -7.94 8.81 -8.18
C ARG A 411 -7.79 7.33 -8.41
N ALA A 412 -7.10 6.64 -7.51
CA ALA A 412 -6.52 5.35 -7.79
C ALA A 412 -7.54 4.22 -7.56
N GLU A 413 -8.32 4.34 -6.49
CA GLU A 413 -9.59 3.65 -6.25
C GLU A 413 -10.57 4.69 -5.74
N SER A 414 -11.81 4.66 -6.21
CA SER A 414 -12.88 5.55 -5.74
C SER A 414 -13.21 5.33 -4.26
N LEU A 415 -13.80 6.34 -3.60
CA LEU A 415 -14.29 6.18 -2.23
C LEU A 415 -15.38 5.10 -2.14
N GLU A 416 -16.20 4.94 -3.19
CA GLU A 416 -17.21 3.88 -3.28
C GLU A 416 -16.61 2.49 -3.15
N GLY A 417 -15.44 2.25 -3.77
CA GLY A 417 -14.73 0.98 -3.66
C GLY A 417 -14.29 0.68 -2.23
N THR A 418 -13.72 1.66 -1.55
CA THR A 418 -13.32 1.51 -0.15
C THR A 418 -14.53 1.31 0.77
N VAL A 419 -15.65 1.98 0.53
CA VAL A 419 -16.89 1.76 1.28
C VAL A 419 -17.47 0.37 1.01
N ALA A 420 -17.44 -0.10 -0.24
CA ALA A 420 -17.84 -1.45 -0.60
C ALA A 420 -16.98 -2.50 0.10
N ALA A 421 -15.66 -2.30 0.13
CA ALA A 421 -14.73 -3.14 0.89
C ALA A 421 -15.07 -3.12 2.38
N TYR A 422 -15.16 -1.93 2.99
CA TYR A 422 -15.50 -1.75 4.39
C TYR A 422 -16.81 -2.46 4.78
N ASN A 423 -17.85 -2.36 3.95
CA ASN A 423 -19.15 -2.98 4.24
C ASN A 423 -19.11 -4.51 4.27
N ARG A 424 -18.16 -5.14 3.55
CA ARG A 424 -18.01 -6.60 3.55
C ARG A 424 -17.29 -7.13 4.79
N ILE A 425 -16.37 -6.36 5.36
CA ILE A 425 -15.65 -6.76 6.58
C ILE A 425 -16.64 -6.93 7.73
N ARG A 426 -16.66 -8.11 8.36
CA ARG A 426 -17.60 -8.42 9.45
C ARG A 426 -17.04 -8.17 10.85
N GLY A 427 -15.72 -8.26 11.02
CA GLY A 427 -15.07 -8.00 12.30
C GLY A 427 -14.71 -6.52 12.50
N VAL A 428 -13.68 -6.27 13.30
CA VAL A 428 -13.23 -4.90 13.63
C VAL A 428 -12.87 -4.15 12.35
N LYS A 429 -13.37 -2.93 12.22
CA LYS A 429 -13.08 -2.09 11.05
C LYS A 429 -13.18 -0.62 11.37
N GLU A 430 -12.39 0.18 10.66
CA GLU A 430 -12.47 1.64 10.70
C GLU A 430 -12.07 2.21 9.35
N ILE A 431 -12.66 3.34 8.99
CA ILE A 431 -12.30 4.14 7.83
C ILE A 431 -12.00 5.57 8.29
N VAL A 432 -10.82 6.06 7.93
CA VAL A 432 -10.37 7.43 8.20
C VAL A 432 -10.22 8.15 6.87
N LEU A 433 -10.88 9.30 6.77
CA LEU A 433 -10.90 10.11 5.56
C LEU A 433 -10.22 11.46 5.77
N ALA A 434 -9.61 11.97 4.70
CA ALA A 434 -9.10 13.34 4.62
C ALA A 434 -9.61 14.03 3.36
N ARG A 435 -9.76 15.35 3.43
CA ARG A 435 -10.01 16.18 2.24
C ARG A 435 -8.70 16.33 1.47
N GLY A 436 -8.32 15.25 0.78
CA GLY A 436 -7.07 15.14 0.05
C GLY A 436 -7.11 14.13 -1.10
N PRO A 437 -6.04 14.10 -1.92
CA PRO A 437 -5.85 13.16 -3.02
C PRO A 437 -5.28 11.82 -2.51
N HIS A 438 -4.88 10.96 -3.44
CA HIS A 438 -4.20 9.68 -3.16
C HIS A 438 -2.92 9.82 -2.33
N SER A 439 -2.14 10.88 -2.60
CA SER A 439 -0.85 11.17 -1.97
C SER A 439 -0.99 11.61 -0.52
N ILE A 440 -1.00 10.65 0.41
CA ILE A 440 -1.16 10.92 1.85
C ILE A 440 -0.09 11.88 2.37
N GLU A 441 1.13 11.80 1.82
CA GLU A 441 2.25 12.66 2.20
C GLU A 441 1.97 14.16 2.05
N THR A 442 1.02 14.54 1.18
CA THR A 442 0.63 15.93 0.94
C THR A 442 -0.45 16.42 1.90
N TRP A 443 -1.10 15.52 2.62
CA TRP A 443 -2.20 15.89 3.52
C TRP A 443 -1.68 16.73 4.70
N PRO A 444 -2.56 17.57 5.28
CA PRO A 444 -2.24 18.33 6.48
C PRO A 444 -1.63 17.44 7.57
N VAL A 445 -0.65 17.99 8.30
CA VAL A 445 0.06 17.25 9.37
C VAL A 445 -0.91 16.69 10.41
N SER A 446 -1.95 17.45 10.76
CA SER A 446 -3.03 17.02 11.66
C SER A 446 -3.74 15.76 11.17
N ASP A 447 -4.00 15.67 9.87
CA ASP A 447 -4.78 14.59 9.28
C ASP A 447 -3.92 13.33 9.17
N ARG A 448 -2.64 13.48 8.81
CA ARG A 448 -1.65 12.39 8.85
C ARG A 448 -1.43 11.88 10.28
N GLY A 449 -1.39 12.78 11.26
CA GLY A 449 -1.28 12.44 12.68
C GLY A 449 -2.49 11.63 13.17
N TYR A 450 -3.70 12.11 12.88
CA TYR A 450 -4.93 11.40 13.23
C TYR A 450 -5.02 10.03 12.54
N LEU A 451 -4.72 9.95 11.24
CA LEU A 451 -4.68 8.68 10.52
C LEU A 451 -3.76 7.65 11.21
N ARG A 452 -2.56 8.07 11.58
CA ARG A 452 -1.56 7.22 12.25
C ARG A 452 -2.01 6.77 13.63
N GLU A 453 -2.59 7.68 14.42
CA GLU A 453 -3.15 7.36 15.74
C GLU A 453 -4.23 6.28 15.62
N ARG A 454 -5.18 6.45 14.69
CA ARG A 454 -6.27 5.50 14.46
C ARG A 454 -5.77 4.17 13.90
N MET A 455 -4.79 4.19 13.01
CA MET A 455 -4.12 2.99 12.49
C MET A 455 -3.50 2.16 13.63
N VAL A 456 -2.75 2.80 14.53
CA VAL A 456 -2.14 2.14 15.69
C VAL A 456 -3.21 1.62 16.64
N ALA A 457 -4.26 2.40 16.93
CA ALA A 457 -5.35 1.97 17.80
C ALA A 457 -6.04 0.71 17.25
N TYR A 458 -6.37 0.70 15.96
CA TYR A 458 -6.90 -0.48 15.27
C TYR A 458 -5.96 -1.69 15.41
N ALA A 459 -4.67 -1.51 15.09
CA ALA A 459 -3.70 -2.59 15.11
C ALA A 459 -3.61 -3.21 16.51
N LYS A 460 -3.50 -2.38 17.56
CA LYS A 460 -3.50 -2.85 18.95
C LYS A 460 -4.76 -3.64 19.27
N THR A 461 -5.94 -3.10 18.95
CA THR A 461 -7.23 -3.75 19.21
C THR A 461 -7.30 -5.15 18.62
N VAL A 462 -6.92 -5.33 17.35
CA VAL A 462 -7.08 -6.63 16.69
C VAL A 462 -6.04 -7.66 17.15
N ILE A 463 -4.83 -7.22 17.50
CA ILE A 463 -3.79 -8.09 18.06
C ILE A 463 -4.19 -8.66 19.42
N VAL A 464 -4.77 -7.84 20.29
CA VAL A 464 -5.16 -8.26 21.65
C VAL A 464 -6.53 -8.96 21.69
N GLY A 465 -7.14 -9.19 20.52
CA GLY A 465 -8.44 -9.88 20.39
C GLY A 465 -9.64 -9.02 20.76
N GLY A 466 -9.51 -7.69 20.71
CA GLY A 466 -10.61 -6.75 20.89
C GLY A 466 -11.66 -6.90 19.80
N ARG A 467 -12.93 -6.64 20.16
CA ARG A 467 -14.09 -6.78 19.26
C ARG A 467 -14.65 -5.47 18.74
N SER A 468 -14.22 -4.36 19.33
CA SER A 468 -14.66 -3.01 18.95
C SER A 468 -13.50 -2.05 19.09
N LEU A 469 -13.56 -0.98 18.30
CA LEU A 469 -12.57 0.07 18.28
C LEU A 469 -13.23 1.37 18.77
N SER A 470 -12.75 1.90 19.89
CA SER A 470 -13.26 3.14 20.47
C SER A 470 -12.71 4.36 19.73
N GLY A 471 -13.45 5.47 19.75
CA GLY A 471 -13.02 6.75 19.18
C GLY A 471 -13.19 6.89 17.66
N ALA A 472 -13.74 5.88 16.98
CA ALA A 472 -14.09 5.99 15.56
C ALA A 472 -15.23 7.00 15.37
N ARG A 473 -15.15 7.81 14.31
CA ARG A 473 -16.21 8.76 13.95
C ARG A 473 -17.40 7.98 13.36
N PRO A 474 -18.59 8.03 13.96
CA PRO A 474 -19.73 7.27 13.46
C PRO A 474 -20.25 7.88 12.15
N TRP A 475 -20.75 7.01 11.28
CA TRP A 475 -21.40 7.39 10.03
C TRP A 475 -22.46 6.34 9.68
N LYS A 476 -23.49 6.75 8.93
CA LYS A 476 -24.63 5.90 8.56
C LYS A 476 -24.91 5.89 7.05
N ASP A 477 -24.38 6.89 6.36
CA ASP A 477 -24.55 7.11 4.94
C ASP A 477 -23.29 7.78 4.39
N PHE A 478 -23.20 7.87 3.06
CA PHE A 478 -22.01 8.40 2.40
C PHE A 478 -21.76 9.88 2.75
N LYS A 479 -22.81 10.69 2.91
CA LYS A 479 -22.69 12.10 3.29
C LYS A 479 -22.11 12.26 4.70
N SER A 480 -22.62 11.50 5.67
CA SER A 480 -22.12 11.51 7.05
C SER A 480 -20.72 10.94 7.17
N LEU A 481 -20.35 9.98 6.32
CA LEU A 481 -18.97 9.51 6.18
C LEU A 481 -18.05 10.64 5.69
N VAL A 482 -18.41 11.35 4.63
CA VAL A 482 -17.63 12.50 4.14
C VAL A 482 -17.56 13.61 5.20
N ALA A 483 -18.63 13.78 5.99
CA ALA A 483 -18.67 14.72 7.11
C ALA A 483 -17.77 14.32 8.29
N THR A 484 -17.22 13.10 8.31
CA THR A 484 -16.18 12.74 9.29
C THR A 484 -14.86 13.46 9.00
N THR A 485 -14.66 14.05 7.83
CA THR A 485 -13.42 14.77 7.53
C THR A 485 -13.33 16.10 8.29
N PRO A 486 -12.16 16.45 8.86
CA PRO A 486 -11.94 17.77 9.43
C PRO A 486 -12.04 18.87 8.37
N ASP A 487 -12.18 20.12 8.81
CA ASP A 487 -12.16 21.30 7.92
C ASP A 487 -10.73 21.75 7.56
N SER A 488 -9.83 20.78 7.45
CA SER A 488 -8.50 20.92 6.89
C SER A 488 -8.52 20.40 5.46
N TRP A 489 -7.81 21.09 4.58
CA TRP A 489 -7.74 20.77 3.15
C TRP A 489 -6.30 20.51 2.77
N GLU A 490 -6.09 19.53 1.91
CA GLU A 490 -4.83 19.42 1.19
C GLU A 490 -4.57 20.75 0.43
N PRO A 491 -3.36 21.35 0.54
CA PRO A 491 -3.14 22.75 0.15
C PRO A 491 -3.48 23.08 -1.32
N SER A 492 -3.24 22.15 -2.26
CA SER A 492 -3.56 22.38 -3.67
C SER A 492 -5.05 22.36 -3.98
N SER A 493 -5.85 21.83 -3.07
CA SER A 493 -7.28 21.59 -3.26
C SER A 493 -8.14 22.54 -2.41
N ARG A 494 -7.52 23.51 -1.71
CA ARG A 494 -8.24 24.45 -0.85
C ARG A 494 -9.17 25.34 -1.70
N PRO A 495 -10.47 25.44 -1.37
CA PRO A 495 -11.40 26.32 -2.07
C PRO A 495 -10.91 27.78 -2.04
N LYS A 496 -10.98 28.48 -3.18
CA LYS A 496 -10.64 29.91 -3.24
C LYS A 496 -11.78 30.73 -2.63
N ALA A 497 -11.46 31.88 -2.02
CA ALA A 497 -12.45 32.75 -1.37
C ALA A 497 -13.58 33.23 -2.31
N ALA A 498 -13.31 33.34 -3.62
CA ALA A 498 -14.31 33.69 -4.63
C ALA A 498 -15.31 32.54 -4.93
N ASP A 499 -14.88 31.28 -4.81
CA ASP A 499 -15.74 30.11 -5.06
C ASP A 499 -16.71 29.85 -3.91
N ALA A 500 -16.39 30.36 -2.70
CA ALA A 500 -17.30 30.31 -1.55
C ALA A 500 -18.48 31.30 -1.69
N ALA A 501 -18.33 32.38 -2.48
CA ALA A 501 -19.39 33.36 -2.72
C ALA A 501 -20.33 32.94 -3.87
N ALA A 502 -19.82 32.18 -4.85
CA ALA A 502 -20.61 31.66 -5.98
C ALA A 502 -21.50 30.45 -5.63
N ALA A 503 -21.42 29.93 -4.40
CA ALA A 503 -22.21 28.81 -3.90
C ALA A 503 -23.39 29.23 -3.00
N THR A 504 -23.92 30.43 -3.19
CA THR A 504 -25.17 30.92 -2.57
C THR A 504 -26.34 30.63 -3.55
N PRO A 505 -27.54 30.25 -3.05
CA PRO A 505 -28.37 29.12 -3.46
C PRO A 505 -28.48 28.79 -4.95
#